data_AF-A0A2N8DR81-F1
#
_entry.id   AF-A0A2N8DR81-F1
#
_cell.length_a   1.000
_cell.length_b   1.000
_cell.length_c   1.000
_cell.angle_alpha   90.00
_cell.angle_beta   90.00
_cell.angle_gamma   90.00
#
_symmetry.space_group_name_H-M   'P 1'
#
loop_
_entity.id
_entity.type
_entity.pdbx_description
1 polymer ?
#
loop_
_entity_poly.entity_id
_entity_poly.type
_entity_poly.pdbx_seq_one_letter_code
_entity_poly.pdbx_strand_id
1 'polypeptide(L)'
;MKTPYSITTPRFLLLGDSHAGVIGKAAQARELPFGGGPLGTGRDFAVDFFSLARNDVVFRDGEMDRLYRQALDTLKVPQLAKVSVPLVSTIGLSLHYLATAPNWTCYQNAHGELDDGFLAGPLFEAVIDTLSRPALAFYEQALALNLKVFAVLPPQRVPELSDTRVFMAAQSLLIERLKGLGVELIDVREAANDEQGFQREAFCEVDDPLHGNLAFGELIVEQLIRRGV
;
A
#
# COMPACT_ATOMS: atom_id res chain seq x y z
N MET A 1 17.33 -20.46 -37.24
CA MET A 1 16.23 -19.53 -36.90
C MET A 1 15.94 -19.73 -35.41
N LYS A 2 16.44 -18.86 -34.53
CA LYS A 2 16.19 -18.93 -33.08
C LYS A 2 15.02 -17.99 -32.76
N THR A 3 14.08 -18.49 -31.98
CA THR A 3 12.84 -17.85 -31.52
C THR A 3 13.10 -16.46 -30.94
N PRO A 4 12.28 -15.44 -31.24
CA PRO A 4 12.39 -14.14 -30.59
C PRO A 4 12.04 -14.33 -29.11
N TYR A 5 13.03 -14.12 -28.25
CA TYR A 5 12.78 -13.96 -26.84
C TYR A 5 11.95 -12.68 -26.64
N SER A 6 10.67 -12.80 -26.26
CA SER A 6 9.96 -11.68 -25.64
C SER A 6 10.37 -11.64 -24.17
N ILE A 7 11.43 -10.86 -23.86
CA ILE A 7 11.97 -10.66 -22.51
C ILE A 7 11.60 -9.24 -22.09
N THR A 8 10.44 -9.07 -21.47
CA THR A 8 10.23 -7.89 -20.65
C THR A 8 10.52 -8.31 -19.22
N THR A 9 11.82 -8.35 -18.88
CA THR A 9 12.27 -8.62 -17.51
C THR A 9 11.51 -7.68 -16.56
N PRO A 10 10.83 -8.20 -15.52
CA PRO A 10 10.13 -7.36 -14.55
C PRO A 10 11.04 -6.25 -14.04
N ARG A 11 10.52 -5.03 -13.98
CA ARG A 11 11.21 -3.83 -13.52
C ARG A 11 10.98 -3.57 -12.03
N PHE A 12 9.93 -4.15 -11.47
CA PHE A 12 9.60 -4.14 -10.05
C PHE A 12 8.73 -5.34 -9.67
N LEU A 13 8.68 -5.62 -8.37
CA LEU A 13 7.75 -6.54 -7.73
C LEU A 13 6.63 -5.71 -7.09
N LEU A 14 5.37 -6.01 -7.41
CA LEU A 14 4.19 -5.32 -6.86
C LEU A 14 3.48 -6.24 -5.87
N LEU A 15 3.37 -5.86 -4.60
CA LEU A 15 2.63 -6.64 -3.59
C LEU A 15 1.76 -5.71 -2.76
N GLY A 16 0.45 -5.99 -2.69
CA GLY A 16 -0.46 -5.05 -2.05
C GLY A 16 -1.85 -5.58 -1.77
N ASP A 17 -2.69 -4.67 -1.31
CA ASP A 17 -4.14 -4.83 -1.33
C ASP A 17 -4.71 -4.56 -2.73
N SER A 18 -6.03 -4.38 -2.82
CA SER A 18 -6.73 -4.07 -4.07
C SER A 18 -6.27 -2.76 -4.73
N HIS A 19 -5.64 -1.82 -4.01
CA HIS A 19 -5.07 -0.61 -4.62
C HIS A 19 -3.88 -0.92 -5.53
N ALA A 20 -3.19 -2.06 -5.34
CA ALA A 20 -2.17 -2.52 -6.29
C ALA A 20 -2.74 -2.79 -7.69
N GLY A 21 -4.04 -3.11 -7.80
CA GLY A 21 -4.68 -3.43 -9.06
C GLY A 21 -4.59 -2.30 -10.09
N VAL A 22 -4.80 -1.04 -9.67
CA VAL A 22 -4.76 0.11 -10.58
C VAL A 22 -3.33 0.46 -11.00
N ILE A 23 -2.35 0.24 -10.12
CA ILE A 23 -0.93 0.40 -10.43
C ILE A 23 -0.52 -0.61 -11.51
N GLY A 24 -0.94 -1.87 -11.35
CA GLY A 24 -0.69 -2.93 -12.34
C GLY A 24 -1.31 -2.62 -13.71
N LYS A 25 -2.57 -2.14 -13.73
CA LYS A 25 -3.24 -1.71 -14.98
C LYS A 25 -2.49 -0.56 -15.66
N ALA A 26 -2.06 0.45 -14.91
CA ALA A 26 -1.30 1.58 -15.46
C ALA A 26 0.09 1.16 -15.96
N ALA A 27 0.76 0.25 -15.25
CA ALA A 27 2.05 -0.29 -15.69
C ALA A 27 1.90 -1.10 -16.99
N GLN A 28 0.86 -1.91 -17.11
CA GLN A 28 0.51 -2.61 -18.36
C GLN A 28 0.24 -1.64 -19.51
N ALA A 29 -0.54 -0.58 -19.28
CA ALA A 29 -0.83 0.43 -20.29
C ALA A 29 0.41 1.18 -20.79
N ARG A 30 1.47 1.26 -19.95
CA ARG A 30 2.77 1.84 -20.30
C ARG A 30 3.82 0.80 -20.72
N GLU A 31 3.42 -0.44 -20.95
CA GLU A 31 4.31 -1.56 -21.29
C GLU A 31 5.47 -1.74 -20.29
N LEU A 32 5.27 -1.36 -19.02
CA LEU A 32 6.24 -1.49 -17.95
C LEU A 32 6.08 -2.87 -17.29
N PRO A 33 6.95 -3.85 -17.57
CA PRO A 33 6.81 -5.21 -17.01
C PRO A 33 7.03 -5.22 -15.50
N PHE A 34 6.23 -6.03 -14.80
CA PHE A 34 6.34 -6.26 -13.36
C PHE A 34 5.89 -7.68 -13.02
N GLY A 35 6.16 -8.13 -11.78
CA GLY A 35 5.55 -9.33 -11.22
C GLY A 35 4.70 -9.00 -10.00
N GLY A 36 3.67 -9.79 -9.75
CA GLY A 36 2.77 -9.63 -8.60
C GLY A 36 1.52 -8.80 -8.89
N GLY A 37 0.92 -8.27 -7.83
CA GLY A 37 -0.38 -7.61 -7.83
C GLY A 37 -1.03 -7.61 -6.44
N PRO A 38 -2.36 -7.47 -6.37
CA PRO A 38 -3.10 -7.67 -5.13
C PRO A 38 -2.90 -9.08 -4.58
N LEU A 39 -2.61 -9.17 -3.28
CA LEU A 39 -2.51 -10.41 -2.52
C LEU A 39 -3.74 -10.67 -1.64
N GLY A 40 -4.51 -9.62 -1.34
CA GLY A 40 -5.67 -9.68 -0.45
C GLY A 40 -6.38 -8.32 -0.38
N THR A 41 -7.22 -8.17 0.64
CA THR A 41 -7.93 -6.94 0.96
C THR A 41 -7.19 -6.14 2.03
N GLY A 42 -7.52 -4.86 2.16
CA GLY A 42 -6.89 -3.99 3.17
C GLY A 42 -6.94 -4.52 4.60
N ARG A 43 -8.06 -5.19 4.97
CA ARG A 43 -8.27 -5.79 6.29
C ARG A 43 -7.26 -6.89 6.60
N ASP A 44 -6.85 -7.64 5.58
CA ASP A 44 -5.98 -8.81 5.77
C ASP A 44 -4.59 -8.39 6.28
N PHE A 45 -4.20 -7.13 6.09
CA PHE A 45 -2.91 -6.59 6.52
C PHE A 45 -2.92 -5.89 7.89
N ALA A 46 -4.09 -5.81 8.54
CA ALA A 46 -4.24 -5.26 9.90
C ALA A 46 -4.14 -6.32 11.01
N VAL A 47 -3.90 -7.58 10.63
CA VAL A 47 -3.69 -8.71 11.54
C VAL A 47 -2.31 -9.32 11.31
N ASP A 48 -1.89 -10.24 12.16
CA ASP A 48 -0.69 -11.04 11.91
C ASP A 48 -0.90 -11.90 10.65
N PHE A 49 -0.40 -11.44 9.50
CA PHE A 49 -0.66 -12.02 8.18
C PHE A 49 0.50 -12.84 7.60
N PHE A 50 1.68 -12.77 8.21
CA PHE A 50 2.86 -13.49 7.74
C PHE A 50 3.74 -13.99 8.89
N SER A 51 4.67 -14.87 8.57
CA SER A 51 5.75 -15.31 9.46
C SER A 51 7.09 -15.08 8.80
N LEU A 52 8.09 -14.76 9.63
CA LEU A 52 9.46 -14.59 9.18
C LEU A 52 10.06 -15.94 8.78
N ALA A 53 10.74 -15.95 7.64
CA ALA A 53 11.63 -17.02 7.24
C ALA A 53 13.01 -16.43 6.93
N ARG A 54 14.08 -17.22 7.08
CA ARG A 54 15.47 -16.73 7.07
C ARG A 54 15.82 -15.81 5.89
N ASN A 55 15.24 -16.05 4.72
CA ASN A 55 15.49 -15.28 3.50
C ASN A 55 14.20 -14.89 2.77
N ASP A 56 13.07 -14.91 3.49
CA ASP A 56 11.76 -14.86 2.88
C ASP A 56 10.68 -14.43 3.89
N VAL A 57 9.45 -14.38 3.41
CA VAL A 57 8.23 -14.38 4.23
C VAL A 57 7.35 -15.57 3.85
N VAL A 58 6.52 -16.00 4.79
CA VAL A 58 5.47 -16.99 4.54
C VAL A 58 4.14 -16.36 4.92
N PHE A 59 3.25 -16.21 3.96
CA PHE A 59 1.92 -15.69 4.25
C PHE A 59 1.07 -16.77 4.92
N ARG A 60 0.29 -16.38 5.92
CA ARG A 60 -0.49 -17.34 6.73
C ARG A 60 -1.75 -17.81 6.01
N ASP A 61 -2.33 -16.93 5.19
CA ASP A 61 -3.43 -17.30 4.31
C ASP A 61 -2.89 -18.03 3.08
N GLY A 62 -3.52 -19.15 2.73
CA GLY A 62 -3.04 -20.03 1.66
C GLY A 62 -3.16 -19.41 0.26
N GLU A 63 -4.18 -18.59 0.02
CA GLU A 63 -4.36 -17.91 -1.25
C GLU A 63 -3.38 -16.75 -1.38
N MET A 64 -3.18 -15.99 -0.30
CA MET A 64 -2.17 -14.94 -0.23
C MET A 64 -0.75 -15.48 -0.47
N ASP A 65 -0.37 -16.60 0.17
CA ASP A 65 0.94 -17.23 -0.09
C ASP A 65 1.03 -17.71 -1.54
N ARG A 66 -0.02 -18.34 -2.08
CA ARG A 66 -0.05 -18.78 -3.48
C ARG A 66 0.19 -17.62 -4.46
N LEU A 67 -0.50 -16.49 -4.28
CA LEU A 67 -0.33 -15.28 -5.11
C LEU A 67 1.07 -14.70 -4.98
N TYR A 68 1.62 -14.68 -3.77
CA TYR A 68 2.99 -14.27 -3.51
C TYR A 68 4.02 -15.17 -4.22
N ARG A 69 3.86 -16.50 -4.15
CA ARG A 69 4.74 -17.45 -4.86
C ARG A 69 4.68 -17.23 -6.37
N GLN A 70 3.48 -17.01 -6.93
CA GLN A 70 3.32 -16.69 -8.34
C GLN A 70 4.02 -15.38 -8.75
N ALA A 71 4.02 -14.38 -7.87
CA ALA A 71 4.76 -13.15 -8.10
C ALA A 71 6.28 -13.42 -8.19
N LEU A 72 6.83 -14.21 -7.27
CA LEU A 72 8.25 -14.60 -7.30
C LEU A 72 8.60 -15.46 -8.52
N ASP A 73 7.72 -16.37 -8.92
CA ASP A 73 7.87 -17.19 -10.12
C ASP A 73 7.96 -16.34 -11.40
N THR A 74 7.19 -15.24 -11.46
CA THR A 74 7.25 -14.28 -12.59
C THR A 74 8.64 -13.63 -12.69
N LEU A 75 9.28 -13.38 -11.54
CA LEU A 75 10.66 -12.89 -11.46
C LEU A 75 11.70 -14.01 -11.59
N LYS A 76 11.28 -15.29 -11.61
CA LYS A 76 12.12 -16.49 -11.64
C LYS A 76 13.08 -16.57 -10.45
N VAL A 77 12.60 -16.16 -9.27
CA VAL A 77 13.37 -16.20 -8.03
C VAL A 77 12.66 -17.08 -6.99
N PRO A 78 13.38 -17.83 -6.14
CA PRO A 78 12.75 -18.77 -5.22
C PRO A 78 12.23 -18.14 -3.91
N GLN A 79 12.66 -16.93 -3.57
CA GLN A 79 12.40 -16.28 -2.27
C GLN A 79 12.63 -14.77 -2.36
N LEU A 80 12.07 -14.00 -1.40
CA LEU A 80 12.16 -12.53 -1.39
C LEU A 80 13.59 -12.00 -1.47
N ALA A 81 14.52 -12.61 -0.72
CA ALA A 81 15.93 -12.16 -0.67
C ALA A 81 16.69 -12.29 -2.01
N LYS A 82 16.08 -12.91 -3.03
CA LYS A 82 16.66 -13.03 -4.37
C LYS A 82 16.05 -12.04 -5.37
N VAL A 83 15.06 -11.27 -4.96
CA VAL A 83 14.48 -10.18 -5.76
C VAL A 83 15.53 -9.08 -5.94
N SER A 84 15.87 -8.78 -7.19
CA SER A 84 16.87 -7.77 -7.55
C SER A 84 16.27 -6.46 -8.06
N VAL A 85 14.94 -6.36 -8.04
CA VAL A 85 14.18 -5.19 -8.50
C VAL A 85 13.45 -4.57 -7.31
N PRO A 86 13.04 -3.29 -7.38
CA PRO A 86 12.35 -2.66 -6.27
C PRO A 86 11.03 -3.38 -5.93
N LEU A 87 10.73 -3.46 -4.64
CA LEU A 87 9.41 -3.81 -4.13
C LEU A 87 8.55 -2.55 -4.10
N VAL A 88 7.44 -2.55 -4.82
CA VAL A 88 6.38 -1.55 -4.77
C VAL A 88 5.22 -2.14 -3.97
N SER A 89 4.80 -1.48 -2.91
CA SER A 89 3.79 -2.02 -2.01
C SER A 89 2.72 -1.03 -1.59
N THR A 90 1.49 -1.54 -1.47
CA THR A 90 0.35 -0.86 -0.83
C THR A 90 -0.02 -1.51 0.51
N ILE A 91 0.74 -2.51 0.98
CA ILE A 91 0.46 -3.25 2.21
C ILE A 91 0.41 -2.29 3.40
N GLY A 92 -0.64 -2.42 4.22
CA GLY A 92 -0.83 -1.61 5.43
C GLY A 92 -1.30 -0.18 5.18
N LEU A 93 -1.57 0.20 3.94
CA LEU A 93 -1.99 1.55 3.57
C LEU A 93 -3.47 1.65 3.20
N SER A 94 -4.26 0.60 3.44
CA SER A 94 -5.73 0.66 3.41
C SER A 94 -6.29 1.41 4.64
N LEU A 95 -6.06 2.72 4.67
CA LEU A 95 -6.41 3.61 5.79
C LEU A 95 -7.90 3.65 6.12
N HIS A 96 -8.77 3.40 5.15
CA HIS A 96 -10.22 3.37 5.37
C HIS A 96 -10.62 2.31 6.42
N TYR A 97 -9.90 1.18 6.49
CA TYR A 97 -10.13 0.18 7.55
C TYR A 97 -9.70 0.68 8.92
N LEU A 98 -8.52 1.30 9.04
CA LEU A 98 -8.08 1.92 10.30
C LEU A 98 -9.06 3.01 10.74
N ALA A 99 -9.60 3.75 9.78
CA ALA A 99 -10.55 4.83 10.01
C ALA A 99 -12.02 4.40 10.13
N THR A 100 -12.33 3.09 10.15
CA THR A 100 -13.72 2.60 10.26
C THR A 100 -14.44 3.26 11.44
N ALA A 101 -15.43 4.10 11.16
CA ALA A 101 -16.03 5.03 12.12
C ALA A 101 -16.53 4.36 13.41
N PRO A 102 -17.20 3.18 13.39
CA PRO A 102 -17.58 2.46 14.60
C PRO A 102 -16.45 2.24 15.61
N ASN A 103 -15.20 2.05 15.16
CA ASN A 103 -14.05 1.83 16.04
C ASN A 103 -13.67 3.06 16.88
N TRP A 104 -14.16 4.24 16.49
CA TRP A 104 -13.77 5.52 17.08
C TRP A 104 -14.90 6.17 17.88
N THR A 105 -16.12 5.66 17.77
CA THR A 105 -17.30 6.18 18.47
C THR A 105 -17.14 6.18 19.99
N CYS A 106 -16.40 5.23 20.56
CA CYS A 106 -16.13 5.19 22.00
C CYS A 106 -15.22 6.32 22.50
N TYR A 107 -14.55 7.04 21.60
CA TYR A 107 -13.72 8.22 21.91
C TYR A 107 -14.43 9.54 21.56
N GLN A 108 -15.67 9.49 21.09
CA GLN A 108 -16.43 10.67 20.70
C GLN A 108 -17.38 11.11 21.81
N ASN A 109 -17.61 12.42 21.89
CA ASN A 109 -18.64 13.00 22.74
C ASN A 109 -20.06 12.80 22.14
N ALA A 110 -21.10 13.28 22.82
CA ALA A 110 -22.49 13.17 22.37
C ALA A 110 -22.79 13.88 21.03
N HIS A 111 -21.88 14.71 20.54
CA HIS A 111 -21.97 15.43 19.27
C HIS A 111 -21.14 14.77 18.15
N GLY A 112 -20.49 13.62 18.41
CA GLY A 112 -19.62 12.94 17.44
C GLY A 112 -18.23 13.59 17.28
N GLU A 113 -17.84 14.46 18.21
CA GLU A 113 -16.55 15.13 18.21
C GLU A 113 -15.55 14.35 19.04
N LEU A 114 -14.30 14.31 18.57
CA LEU A 114 -13.16 13.83 19.33
C LEU A 114 -12.63 14.99 20.18
N ASP A 115 -12.13 14.70 21.38
CA ASP A 115 -11.50 15.71 22.22
C ASP A 115 -10.34 16.40 21.50
N ASP A 116 -10.14 17.69 21.78
CA ASP A 116 -9.03 18.46 21.22
C ASP A 116 -7.69 17.78 21.52
N GLY A 117 -6.89 17.59 20.46
CA GLY A 117 -5.59 16.93 20.56
C GLY A 117 -5.65 15.39 20.62
N PHE A 118 -6.83 14.75 20.68
CA PHE A 118 -6.94 13.29 20.69
C PHE A 118 -6.19 12.62 19.52
N LEU A 119 -6.38 13.13 18.30
CA LEU A 119 -5.75 12.60 17.07
C LEU A 119 -4.24 12.86 16.99
N ALA A 120 -3.70 13.74 17.83
CA ALA A 120 -2.27 13.97 17.99
C ALA A 120 -1.74 13.35 19.29
N GLY A 121 -2.60 12.65 20.04
CA GLY A 121 -2.32 12.15 21.37
C GLY A 121 -1.75 10.73 21.37
N PRO A 122 -1.10 10.34 22.48
CA PRO A 122 -0.40 9.06 22.59
C PRO A 122 -1.34 7.84 22.52
N LEU A 123 -2.62 7.99 22.89
CA LEU A 123 -3.60 6.90 22.78
C LEU A 123 -3.94 6.59 21.32
N PHE A 124 -4.20 7.62 20.51
CA PHE A 124 -4.43 7.46 19.08
C PHE A 124 -3.23 6.82 18.40
N GLU A 125 -2.04 7.36 18.68
CA GLU A 125 -0.77 6.83 18.20
C GLU A 125 -0.59 5.35 18.55
N ALA A 126 -0.79 4.98 19.81
CA ALA A 126 -0.67 3.59 20.26
C ALA A 126 -1.64 2.64 19.56
N VAL A 127 -2.88 3.08 19.29
CA VAL A 127 -3.87 2.28 18.55
C VAL A 127 -3.41 2.07 17.10
N ILE A 128 -3.02 3.13 16.41
CA ILE A 128 -2.56 3.04 15.01
C ILE A 128 -1.27 2.22 14.90
N ASP A 129 -0.29 2.42 15.79
CA ASP A 129 0.94 1.63 15.82
C ASP A 129 0.63 0.14 16.07
N THR A 130 -0.29 -0.17 16.99
CA THR A 130 -0.66 -1.56 17.27
C THR A 130 -1.28 -2.24 16.04
N LEU A 131 -2.21 -1.56 15.36
CA LEU A 131 -2.92 -2.09 14.19
C LEU A 131 -2.05 -2.16 12.94
N SER A 132 -1.08 -1.26 12.79
CA SER A 132 -0.18 -1.20 11.63
C SER A 132 1.10 -2.01 11.81
N ARG A 133 1.43 -2.44 13.03
CA ARG A 133 2.64 -3.20 13.36
C ARG A 133 2.90 -4.38 12.42
N PRO A 134 1.92 -5.24 12.04
CA PRO A 134 2.19 -6.33 11.09
C PRO A 134 2.68 -5.81 9.74
N ALA A 135 2.05 -4.77 9.21
CA ALA A 135 2.47 -4.18 7.94
C ALA A 135 3.86 -3.54 8.04
N LEU A 136 4.14 -2.78 9.10
CA LEU A 136 5.47 -2.19 9.33
C LEU A 136 6.56 -3.26 9.45
N ALA A 137 6.29 -4.35 10.15
CA ALA A 137 7.21 -5.48 10.26
C ALA A 137 7.51 -6.14 8.89
N PHE A 138 6.57 -6.13 7.95
CA PHE A 138 6.81 -6.60 6.59
C PHE A 138 7.80 -5.68 5.85
N TYR A 139 7.65 -4.35 5.97
CA TYR A 139 8.60 -3.38 5.41
C TYR A 139 9.99 -3.53 6.03
N GLU A 140 10.07 -3.67 7.35
CA GLU A 140 11.34 -3.94 8.06
C GLU A 140 12.03 -5.19 7.53
N GLN A 141 11.29 -6.28 7.35
CA GLN A 141 11.83 -7.51 6.81
C GLN A 141 12.31 -7.36 5.36
N ALA A 142 11.55 -6.68 4.50
CA ALA A 142 11.98 -6.42 3.13
C ALA A 142 13.28 -5.61 3.08
N LEU A 143 13.40 -4.58 3.92
CA LEU A 143 14.63 -3.79 4.06
C LEU A 143 15.79 -4.62 4.61
N ALA A 144 15.56 -5.46 5.62
CA ALA A 144 16.59 -6.35 6.18
C ALA A 144 17.10 -7.39 5.16
N LEU A 145 16.29 -7.74 4.17
CA LEU A 145 16.68 -8.56 3.02
C LEU A 145 17.38 -7.76 1.90
N ASN A 146 17.67 -6.48 2.12
CA ASN A 146 18.32 -5.54 1.21
C ASN A 146 17.51 -5.19 -0.05
N LEU A 147 16.17 -5.24 0.02
CA LEU A 147 15.34 -4.76 -1.08
C LEU A 147 15.27 -3.23 -1.06
N LYS A 148 15.22 -2.62 -2.25
CA LYS A 148 14.73 -1.25 -2.40
C LYS A 148 13.20 -1.29 -2.28
N VAL A 149 12.63 -0.50 -1.37
CA VAL A 149 11.19 -0.55 -1.09
C VAL A 149 10.52 0.80 -1.32
N PHE A 150 9.44 0.78 -2.09
CA PHE A 150 8.52 1.88 -2.33
C PHE A 150 7.17 1.57 -1.69
N ALA A 151 6.73 2.36 -0.72
CA ALA A 151 5.35 2.32 -0.23
C ALA A 151 4.51 3.36 -0.97
N VAL A 152 3.38 2.93 -1.54
CA VAL A 152 2.50 3.77 -2.35
C VAL A 152 1.33 4.24 -1.50
N LEU A 153 1.20 5.56 -1.33
CA LEU A 153 0.08 6.11 -0.56
C LEU A 153 -1.26 5.84 -1.25
N PRO A 154 -2.32 5.57 -0.47
CA PRO A 154 -3.62 5.22 -1.04
C PRO A 154 -4.29 6.45 -1.64
N PRO A 155 -5.31 6.24 -2.50
CA PRO A 155 -6.24 7.27 -2.91
C PRO A 155 -6.77 8.08 -1.72
N GLN A 156 -6.96 9.39 -1.87
CA GLN A 156 -7.65 10.22 -0.86
C GLN A 156 -9.16 10.11 -0.99
N ARG A 157 -9.63 8.87 -0.93
CA ARG A 157 -11.04 8.49 -1.04
C ARG A 157 -11.48 7.89 0.29
N VAL A 158 -12.17 8.70 1.08
CA VAL A 158 -12.69 8.28 2.38
C VAL A 158 -14.14 7.82 2.20
N PRO A 159 -14.44 6.52 2.34
CA PRO A 159 -15.82 6.04 2.23
C PRO A 159 -16.66 6.51 3.43
N GLU A 160 -17.99 6.50 3.28
CA GLU A 160 -18.95 6.96 4.30
C GLU A 160 -18.79 6.25 5.66
N LEU A 161 -18.36 4.98 5.65
CA LEU A 161 -18.13 4.20 6.86
C LEU A 161 -16.81 4.52 7.58
N SER A 162 -16.01 5.45 7.06
CA SER A 162 -14.73 5.87 7.63
C SER A 162 -14.78 7.31 8.14
N ASP A 163 -14.20 7.58 9.31
CA ASP A 163 -14.04 8.94 9.83
C ASP A 163 -12.87 9.63 9.10
N THR A 164 -13.17 10.70 8.36
CA THR A 164 -12.17 11.46 7.59
C THR A 164 -11.05 12.02 8.46
N ARG A 165 -11.34 12.48 9.67
CA ARG A 165 -10.34 13.07 10.57
C ARG A 165 -9.34 12.00 10.99
N VAL A 166 -9.85 10.82 11.36
CA VAL A 166 -9.04 9.65 11.67
C VAL A 166 -8.22 9.21 10.47
N PHE A 167 -8.82 9.12 9.28
CA PHE A 167 -8.13 8.72 8.06
C PHE A 167 -6.88 9.59 7.81
N MET A 168 -7.05 10.91 7.86
CA MET A 168 -5.97 11.86 7.61
C MET A 168 -4.90 11.83 8.71
N ALA A 169 -5.30 11.70 9.97
CA ALA A 169 -4.38 11.58 11.10
C ALA A 169 -3.57 10.27 11.04
N ALA A 170 -4.23 9.14 10.79
CA ALA A 170 -3.59 7.84 10.62
C ALA A 170 -2.64 7.84 9.42
N GLN A 171 -3.02 8.47 8.30
CA GLN A 171 -2.13 8.62 7.15
C GLN A 171 -0.84 9.34 7.52
N SER A 172 -0.96 10.46 8.21
CA SER A 172 0.18 11.29 8.59
C SER A 172 1.14 10.52 9.49
N LEU A 173 0.59 9.80 10.47
CA LEU A 173 1.38 8.95 11.36
C LEU A 173 2.09 7.82 10.60
N LEU A 174 1.40 7.09 9.72
CA LEU A 174 2.03 6.00 8.95
C LEU A 174 3.08 6.50 7.97
N ILE A 175 2.91 7.69 7.39
CA ILE A 175 3.94 8.36 6.59
C ILE A 175 5.21 8.56 7.41
N GLU A 176 5.08 9.05 8.65
CA GLU A 176 6.23 9.25 9.54
C GLU A 176 6.89 7.91 9.89
N ARG A 177 6.12 6.87 10.21
CA ARG A 177 6.64 5.53 10.52
C ARG A 177 7.42 4.95 9.33
N LEU A 178 6.84 4.96 8.14
CA LEU A 178 7.48 4.43 6.93
C LEU A 178 8.76 5.19 6.59
N LYS A 179 8.74 6.53 6.67
CA LYS A 179 9.95 7.35 6.50
C LYS A 179 11.02 7.05 7.55
N GLY A 180 10.61 6.85 8.81
CA GLY A 180 11.50 6.47 9.91
C GLY A 180 12.20 5.13 9.69
N LEU A 181 11.55 4.19 9.00
CA LEU A 181 12.16 2.92 8.57
C LEU A 181 13.11 3.07 7.37
N GLY A 182 13.12 4.22 6.69
CA GLY A 182 13.87 4.43 5.45
C GLY A 182 13.13 3.93 4.20
N VAL A 183 11.81 3.69 4.28
CA VAL A 183 10.99 3.35 3.11
C VAL A 183 10.76 4.60 2.26
N GLU A 184 10.96 4.48 0.95
CA GLU A 184 10.65 5.56 0.02
C GLU A 184 9.15 5.62 -0.27
N LEU A 185 8.53 6.79 -0.16
CA LEU A 185 7.10 6.94 -0.44
C LEU A 185 6.84 7.36 -1.89
N ILE A 186 5.89 6.70 -2.55
CA ILE A 186 5.27 7.23 -3.78
C ILE A 186 4.03 7.99 -3.35
N ASP A 187 4.17 9.32 -3.36
CA ASP A 187 3.14 10.27 -2.96
C ASP A 187 2.72 11.10 -4.18
N VAL A 188 1.48 10.91 -4.62
CA VAL A 188 0.89 11.62 -5.77
C VAL A 188 -0.19 12.61 -5.34
N ARG A 189 -0.36 12.84 -4.03
CA ARG A 189 -1.44 13.66 -3.48
C ARG A 189 -1.42 15.10 -4.00
N GLU A 190 -0.24 15.69 -4.18
CA GLU A 190 -0.09 17.04 -4.76
C GLU A 190 -0.76 17.17 -6.14
N ALA A 191 -0.66 16.13 -6.98
CA ALA A 191 -1.26 16.10 -8.30
C ALA A 191 -2.72 15.61 -8.28
N ALA A 192 -3.01 14.65 -7.41
CA ALA A 192 -4.28 13.92 -7.41
C ALA A 192 -5.37 14.59 -6.57
N ASN A 193 -5.02 15.46 -5.62
CA ASN A 193 -5.98 15.99 -4.64
C ASN A 193 -6.40 17.43 -4.92
N ASP A 194 -7.59 17.79 -4.45
CA ASP A 194 -8.08 19.16 -4.37
C ASP A 194 -7.48 19.91 -3.16
N GLU A 195 -7.91 21.17 -2.99
CA GLU A 195 -7.45 22.05 -1.90
C GLU A 195 -7.87 21.58 -0.50
N GLN A 196 -8.88 20.71 -0.42
CA GLN A 196 -9.36 20.12 0.84
C GLN A 196 -8.60 18.82 1.17
N GLY A 197 -7.74 18.35 0.27
CA GLY A 197 -6.97 17.12 0.43
C GLY A 197 -7.72 15.86 -0.04
N PHE A 198 -8.88 15.98 -0.67
CA PHE A 198 -9.61 14.86 -1.25
C PHE A 198 -9.19 14.60 -2.68
N GLN A 199 -9.31 13.36 -3.14
CA GLN A 199 -8.96 13.00 -4.51
C GLN A 199 -9.93 13.66 -5.50
N ARG A 200 -9.38 14.32 -6.53
CA ARG A 200 -10.17 14.93 -7.59
C ARG A 200 -10.90 13.84 -8.37
N GLU A 201 -12.12 14.15 -8.80
CA GLU A 201 -13.00 13.24 -9.57
C GLU A 201 -12.30 12.61 -10.79
N ALA A 202 -11.45 13.37 -11.49
CA ALA A 202 -10.67 12.89 -12.63
C ALA A 202 -9.76 11.68 -12.33
N PHE A 203 -9.47 11.43 -11.05
CA PHE A 203 -8.64 10.31 -10.58
C PHE A 203 -9.45 9.24 -9.84
N CYS A 204 -10.75 9.42 -9.66
CA CYS A 204 -11.62 8.48 -8.96
C CYS A 204 -12.18 7.41 -9.91
N GLU A 205 -12.27 6.18 -9.42
CA GLU A 205 -13.12 5.16 -10.04
C GLU A 205 -14.60 5.51 -9.81
N VAL A 206 -15.41 5.41 -10.87
CA VAL A 206 -16.75 6.03 -10.91
C VAL A 206 -17.73 5.34 -9.95
N ASP A 207 -17.77 4.02 -9.95
CA ASP A 207 -18.78 3.22 -9.22
C ASP A 207 -18.22 2.57 -7.94
N ASP A 208 -17.03 2.99 -7.51
CA ASP A 208 -16.30 2.39 -6.42
C ASP A 208 -15.85 3.51 -5.48
N PRO A 209 -16.19 3.54 -4.19
CA PRO A 209 -15.84 4.65 -3.31
C PRO A 209 -14.39 4.63 -2.78
N LEU A 210 -13.62 3.58 -3.08
CA LEU A 210 -12.30 3.31 -2.48
C LEU A 210 -11.15 3.52 -3.47
N HIS A 211 -11.31 3.10 -4.72
CA HIS A 211 -10.18 2.94 -5.64
C HIS A 211 -9.89 4.17 -6.50
N GLY A 212 -8.61 4.40 -6.84
CA GLY A 212 -8.29 5.30 -7.93
C GLY A 212 -8.60 4.66 -9.29
N ASN A 213 -8.82 5.47 -10.31
CA ASN A 213 -8.94 5.01 -11.69
C ASN A 213 -7.57 4.90 -12.38
N LEU A 214 -7.56 4.52 -13.65
CA LEU A 214 -6.32 4.37 -14.43
C LEU A 214 -5.42 5.63 -14.39
N ALA A 215 -5.98 6.84 -14.48
CA ALA A 215 -5.19 8.08 -14.44
C ALA A 215 -4.48 8.27 -13.08
N PHE A 216 -5.09 7.84 -11.98
CA PHE A 216 -4.42 7.80 -10.68
C PHE A 216 -3.23 6.82 -10.69
N GLY A 217 -3.44 5.62 -11.25
CA GLY A 217 -2.37 4.64 -11.44
C GLY A 217 -1.23 5.17 -12.31
N GLU A 218 -1.53 5.96 -13.34
CA GLU A 218 -0.53 6.58 -14.22
C GLU A 218 0.36 7.59 -13.50
N LEU A 219 -0.18 8.39 -12.57
CA LEU A 219 0.62 9.28 -11.72
C LEU A 219 1.62 8.49 -10.88
N ILE A 220 1.20 7.35 -10.32
CA ILE A 220 2.05 6.48 -9.51
C ILE A 220 3.16 5.88 -10.38
N VAL A 221 2.81 5.31 -11.53
CA VAL A 221 3.79 4.71 -12.46
C VAL A 221 4.77 5.75 -12.97
N GLU A 222 4.33 6.98 -13.24
CA GLU A 222 5.23 8.06 -13.62
C GLU A 222 6.25 8.39 -12.52
N GLN A 223 5.82 8.45 -11.25
CA GLN A 223 6.74 8.63 -10.12
C GLN A 223 7.73 7.46 -9.97
N LEU A 224 7.28 6.23 -10.17
CA LEU A 224 8.14 5.04 -10.16
C LEU A 224 9.22 5.14 -11.24
N ILE A 225 8.84 5.45 -12.49
CA ILE A 225 9.78 5.60 -13.62
C ILE A 225 10.81 6.71 -13.33
N ARG A 226 10.38 7.85 -12.77
CA ARG A 226 11.29 8.95 -12.37
C ARG A 226 12.32 8.51 -11.33
N ARG A 227 12.03 7.47 -10.54
CA ARG A 227 12.93 6.90 -9.52
C ARG A 227 13.74 5.70 -10.01
N GLY A 228 13.75 5.47 -11.32
CA GLY A 228 14.53 4.42 -11.97
C GLY A 228 13.91 3.04 -11.85
N VAL A 229 12.60 2.94 -11.53
CA VAL A 229 11.84 1.72 -11.79
C VAL A 229 11.76 1.51 -13.28
#